data_AF-A0A3B0Z6Z3-F1
#
_entry.id   AF-A0A3B0Z6Z3-F1
#
_cell.length_a   1.000
_cell.length_b   1.000
_cell.length_c   1.000
_cell.angle_alpha   90.00
_cell.angle_beta   90.00
_cell.angle_gamma   90.00
#
_symmetry.space_group_name_H-M   'P 1'
#
loop_
_entity.id
_entity.type
_entity.pdbx_description
1 polymer ?
#
loop_
_entity_poly.entity_id
_entity_poly.type
_entity_poly.pdbx_seq_one_letter_code
_entity_poly.pdbx_strand_id
1 'polypeptide(L)'
;MQVSVETTSGLGRRMKVQIPAEQMDQQVDSKLQQLSRSVRIDGFRPGKVPLGVVKKRYESQVREETAAELIASTYEQALQQENLKPAGEPNIEQTQNRSGEELEYVAIFDVFPDIVIPEMSDLKIERPVAEVTDTEIGTMLEKLRNQRKTWTKVERAAANGDRIEIDFEGTVDGQPFNGNAAKNVPLELGSGSMIPGFEEQLVGVSAGDSKMIEVTFPKDYGSAEVAGKTAEFDITVHSVSEPAVPELDDEFARAFGVGD
;
A
#
# COMPACT_ATOMS: atom_id res chain seq x y z
N MET A 1 2.53 -50.27 0.65
CA MET A 1 2.10 -49.11 -0.15
C MET A 1 2.87 -49.12 -1.45
N GLN A 2 2.19 -48.94 -2.57
CA GLN A 2 2.80 -48.83 -3.89
C GLN A 2 2.49 -47.45 -4.46
N VAL A 3 3.51 -46.75 -4.93
CA VAL A 3 3.41 -45.39 -5.47
C VAL A 3 3.88 -45.43 -6.93
N SER A 4 3.12 -44.81 -7.81
CA SER A 4 3.47 -44.66 -9.23
C SER A 4 3.23 -43.22 -9.63
N VAL A 5 4.26 -42.53 -10.14
CA VAL A 5 4.17 -41.15 -10.59
C VAL A 5 4.30 -41.09 -12.10
N GLU A 6 3.34 -40.44 -12.74
CA GLU A 6 3.37 -40.13 -14.16
C GLU A 6 3.51 -38.61 -14.36
N THR A 7 4.36 -38.22 -15.30
CA THR A 7 4.45 -36.82 -15.72
C THR A 7 3.32 -36.55 -16.71
N THR A 8 2.46 -35.58 -16.39
CA THR A 8 1.48 -35.06 -17.35
C THR A 8 2.10 -33.90 -18.12
N SER A 9 1.30 -33.12 -18.86
CA SER A 9 1.81 -32.00 -19.64
C SER A 9 2.46 -30.92 -18.77
N GLY A 10 3.71 -30.56 -19.07
CA GLY A 10 4.43 -29.48 -18.39
C GLY A 10 4.82 -29.82 -16.96
N LEU A 11 4.29 -29.05 -16.00
CA LEU A 11 4.58 -29.20 -14.57
C LEU A 11 3.64 -30.16 -13.85
N GLY A 12 2.61 -30.64 -14.54
CA GLY A 12 1.64 -31.54 -13.95
C GLY A 12 2.21 -32.93 -13.67
N ARG A 13 1.73 -33.52 -12.58
CA ARG A 13 2.03 -34.89 -12.13
C ARG A 13 0.71 -35.58 -11.81
N ARG A 14 0.63 -36.86 -12.17
CA ARG A 14 -0.44 -37.78 -11.80
C ARG A 14 0.18 -38.89 -10.96
N MET A 15 -0.08 -38.88 -9.66
CA MET A 15 0.44 -39.85 -8.71
C MET A 15 -0.66 -40.83 -8.32
N LYS A 16 -0.46 -42.11 -8.64
CA LYS A 16 -1.33 -43.20 -8.23
C LYS A 16 -0.73 -43.86 -7.00
N VAL A 17 -1.53 -43.98 -5.93
CA VAL A 17 -1.11 -44.62 -4.68
C VAL A 17 -2.07 -45.75 -4.34
N GLN A 18 -1.50 -46.92 -4.05
CA GLN A 18 -2.20 -48.12 -3.63
C GLN A 18 -1.79 -48.50 -2.21
N ILE A 19 -2.79 -48.62 -1.35
CA ILE A 19 -2.65 -48.95 0.07
C ILE A 19 -3.21 -50.36 0.28
N PRO A 20 -2.41 -51.30 0.81
CA PRO A 20 -2.86 -52.67 1.04
C PRO A 20 -4.13 -52.75 1.88
N ALA A 21 -5.03 -53.67 1.53
CA ALA A 21 -6.29 -53.90 2.24
C ALA A 21 -6.09 -54.12 3.75
N GLU A 22 -5.04 -54.86 4.12
CA GLU A 22 -4.69 -55.14 5.53
C GLU A 22 -4.47 -53.86 6.35
N GLN A 23 -3.80 -52.87 5.77
CA GLN A 23 -3.51 -51.60 6.45
C GLN A 23 -4.79 -50.77 6.64
N MET A 24 -5.67 -50.77 5.63
CA MET A 24 -6.97 -50.11 5.69
C MET A 24 -7.88 -50.78 6.73
N ASP A 25 -8.02 -52.09 6.66
CA ASP A 25 -8.92 -52.85 7.52
C ASP A 25 -8.46 -52.81 8.99
N GLN A 26 -7.16 -52.82 9.27
CA GLN A 26 -6.63 -52.60 10.62
C GLN A 26 -7.01 -51.24 11.21
N GLN A 27 -6.95 -50.17 10.41
CA GLN A 27 -7.34 -48.83 10.85
C GLN A 27 -8.85 -48.70 11.05
N VAL A 28 -9.64 -49.28 10.15
CA VAL A 28 -11.10 -49.33 10.28
C VAL A 28 -11.52 -50.10 11.53
N ASP A 29 -10.93 -51.28 11.78
CA ASP A 29 -11.23 -52.07 12.96
C ASP A 29 -10.84 -51.34 14.25
N SER A 30 -9.69 -50.64 14.26
CA SER A 30 -9.26 -49.79 15.39
C SER A 30 -10.28 -48.67 15.67
N LYS A 31 -10.70 -47.93 14.64
CA LYS A 31 -11.73 -46.88 14.78
C LYS A 31 -13.09 -47.43 15.21
N LEU A 32 -13.51 -48.57 14.67
CA LEU A 32 -14.75 -49.24 15.10
C LEU A 32 -14.69 -49.67 16.57
N GLN A 33 -13.53 -50.14 17.05
CA GLN A 33 -13.32 -50.44 18.47
C GLN A 33 -13.41 -49.19 19.34
N GLN A 34 -12.83 -48.07 18.91
CA GLN A 34 -12.95 -46.80 19.63
C GLN A 34 -14.41 -46.31 19.64
N LEU A 35 -15.09 -46.35 18.50
CA LEU A 35 -16.49 -45.95 18.35
C LEU A 35 -17.41 -46.82 19.22
N SER A 36 -17.14 -48.13 19.35
CA SER A 36 -17.93 -49.03 20.20
C SER A 36 -17.97 -48.62 21.67
N ARG A 37 -16.96 -47.85 22.14
CA ARG A 37 -16.87 -47.36 23.52
C ARG A 37 -17.72 -46.11 23.75
N SER A 38 -17.95 -45.30 22.72
CA SER A 38 -18.64 -44.00 22.81
C SER A 38 -20.05 -44.00 22.22
N VAL A 39 -20.34 -44.91 21.29
CA VAL A 39 -21.60 -44.91 20.53
C VAL A 39 -22.79 -45.34 21.39
N ARG A 40 -23.94 -44.67 21.17
CA ARG A 40 -25.24 -45.04 21.73
C ARG A 40 -26.05 -45.72 20.63
N ILE A 41 -26.41 -46.98 20.85
CA ILE A 41 -27.29 -47.74 19.96
C ILE A 41 -28.48 -48.22 20.78
N ASP A 42 -29.69 -47.99 20.28
CA ASP A 42 -30.93 -48.42 20.92
C ASP A 42 -30.88 -49.93 21.24
N GLY A 43 -31.21 -50.28 22.48
CA GLY A 43 -31.13 -51.66 22.99
C GLY A 43 -29.81 -52.06 23.65
N PHE A 44 -28.76 -51.23 23.59
CA PHE A 44 -27.46 -51.51 24.23
C PHE A 44 -27.02 -50.40 25.18
N ARG A 45 -26.45 -50.79 26.34
CA ARG A 45 -25.83 -49.84 27.26
C ARG A 45 -24.58 -49.22 26.59
N PRO A 46 -24.39 -47.88 26.67
CA PRO A 46 -23.21 -47.23 26.11
C PRO A 46 -21.90 -47.91 26.55
N GLY A 47 -21.00 -48.15 25.60
CA GLY A 47 -19.72 -48.84 25.82
C GLY A 47 -19.78 -50.36 25.96
N LYS A 48 -20.95 -50.98 25.81
CA LYS A 48 -21.15 -52.44 25.85
C LYS A 48 -21.85 -52.97 24.59
N VAL A 49 -21.80 -52.21 23.50
CA VAL A 49 -22.34 -52.63 22.20
C VAL A 49 -21.38 -53.66 21.57
N PRO A 50 -21.85 -54.84 21.13
CA PRO A 50 -21.02 -55.80 20.41
C PRO A 50 -20.46 -55.22 19.11
N LEU A 51 -19.19 -55.48 18.81
CA LEU A 51 -18.51 -54.96 17.61
C LEU A 51 -19.23 -55.30 16.30
N GLY A 52 -19.83 -56.49 16.19
CA GLY A 52 -20.57 -56.89 15.00
C GLY A 52 -21.80 -56.01 14.71
N VAL A 53 -22.44 -55.45 15.75
CA VAL A 53 -23.59 -54.54 15.61
C VAL A 53 -23.12 -53.15 15.19
N VAL A 54 -22.01 -52.68 15.78
CA VAL A 54 -21.39 -51.40 15.43
C VAL A 54 -20.89 -51.44 13.98
N LYS A 55 -20.18 -52.50 13.60
CA LYS A 55 -19.67 -52.72 12.25
C LYS A 55 -20.79 -52.66 11.22
N LYS A 56 -21.87 -53.44 11.39
CA LYS A 56 -23.03 -53.41 10.48
C LYS A 56 -23.64 -52.02 10.26
N ARG A 57 -23.58 -51.13 11.25
CA ARG A 57 -24.22 -49.81 11.20
C ARG A 57 -23.29 -48.68 10.77
N TYR A 58 -22.00 -48.76 11.10
CA TYR A 58 -21.05 -47.65 10.96
C TYR A 58 -19.83 -47.99 10.10
N GLU A 59 -19.68 -49.22 9.59
CA GLU A 59 -18.51 -49.63 8.81
C GLU A 59 -18.27 -48.74 7.58
N SER A 60 -19.31 -48.42 6.80
CA SER A 60 -19.15 -47.57 5.61
C SER A 60 -18.66 -46.16 5.97
N GLN A 61 -19.28 -45.53 6.97
CA GLN A 61 -18.92 -44.19 7.42
C GLN A 61 -17.50 -44.15 7.99
N VAL A 62 -17.15 -45.10 8.85
CA VAL A 62 -15.81 -45.19 9.45
C VAL A 62 -14.77 -45.48 8.36
N ARG A 63 -15.12 -46.29 7.35
CA ARG A 63 -14.24 -46.58 6.22
C ARG A 63 -13.97 -45.34 5.37
N GLU A 64 -14.99 -44.54 5.05
CA GLU A 64 -14.81 -43.29 4.30
C GLU A 64 -13.93 -42.28 5.06
N GLU A 65 -14.18 -42.11 6.36
CA GLU A 65 -13.38 -41.22 7.20
C GLU A 65 -11.91 -41.70 7.31
N THR A 66 -11.72 -43.00 7.50
CA THR A 66 -10.38 -43.62 7.54
C THR A 66 -9.66 -43.48 6.20
N ALA A 67 -10.39 -43.61 5.09
CA ALA A 67 -9.82 -43.46 3.77
C ALA A 67 -9.32 -42.03 3.54
N ALA A 68 -10.11 -41.02 3.93
CA ALA A 68 -9.68 -39.62 3.82
C ALA A 68 -8.40 -39.33 4.62
N GLU A 69 -8.29 -39.83 5.86
CA GLU A 69 -7.09 -39.68 6.69
C GLU A 69 -5.87 -40.42 6.13
N LEU A 70 -6.08 -41.64 5.63
CA LEU A 70 -5.00 -42.42 5.00
C LEU A 70 -4.56 -41.78 3.69
N ILE A 71 -5.47 -41.26 2.88
CA ILE A 71 -5.15 -40.53 1.65
C ILE A 71 -4.26 -39.32 1.99
N ALA A 72 -4.66 -38.49 2.96
CA ALA A 72 -3.89 -37.31 3.34
C ALA A 72 -2.47 -37.66 3.83
N SER A 73 -2.36 -38.64 4.73
CA SER A 73 -1.07 -39.05 5.29
C SER A 73 -0.17 -39.77 4.28
N THR A 74 -0.73 -40.67 3.46
CA THR A 74 0.05 -41.39 2.44
C THR A 74 0.44 -40.49 1.27
N TYR A 75 -0.34 -39.43 0.97
CA TYR A 75 0.01 -38.46 -0.05
C TYR A 75 1.30 -37.71 0.32
N GLU A 76 1.40 -37.23 1.56
CA GLU A 76 2.63 -36.60 2.06
C GLU A 76 3.82 -37.55 2.04
N GLN A 77 3.62 -38.81 2.44
CA GLN A 77 4.67 -39.83 2.39
C GLN A 77 5.13 -40.12 0.96
N ALA A 78 4.20 -40.21 0.01
CA ALA A 78 4.50 -40.45 -1.39
C ALA A 78 5.25 -39.27 -2.04
N LEU A 79 4.89 -38.03 -1.70
CA LEU A 79 5.64 -36.83 -2.12
C LEU A 79 7.09 -36.85 -1.61
N GLN A 80 7.29 -37.22 -0.34
CA GLN A 80 8.63 -37.31 0.24
C GLN A 80 9.46 -38.44 -0.39
N GLN A 81 8.84 -39.59 -0.64
CA GLN A 81 9.49 -40.74 -1.28
C GLN A 81 9.99 -40.40 -2.68
N GLU A 82 9.19 -39.67 -3.45
CA GLU A 82 9.50 -39.29 -4.84
C GLU A 82 10.19 -37.91 -4.95
N ASN A 83 10.51 -37.28 -3.81
CA ASN A 83 11.13 -35.95 -3.71
C ASN A 83 10.41 -34.88 -4.55
N LEU A 84 9.08 -34.92 -4.57
CA LEU A 84 8.23 -34.00 -5.32
C LEU A 84 7.81 -32.82 -4.45
N LYS A 85 7.87 -31.61 -5.02
CA LYS A 85 7.45 -30.37 -4.37
C LYS A 85 6.20 -29.83 -5.05
N PRO A 86 5.00 -30.12 -4.54
CA PRO A 86 3.78 -29.62 -5.14
C PRO A 86 3.72 -28.08 -5.03
N ALA A 87 3.26 -27.44 -6.10
CA ALA A 87 3.09 -25.97 -6.18
C ALA A 87 1.74 -25.49 -5.63
N GLY A 88 0.86 -26.42 -5.25
CA GLY A 88 -0.47 -26.13 -4.70
C GLY A 88 -1.12 -27.38 -4.13
N GLU A 89 -2.39 -27.25 -3.74
CA GLU A 89 -3.19 -28.39 -3.26
C GLU A 89 -3.48 -29.36 -4.42
N PRO A 90 -3.34 -30.68 -4.21
CA PRO A 90 -3.67 -31.67 -5.23
C PRO A 90 -5.19 -31.81 -5.40
N ASN A 91 -5.61 -32.15 -6.62
CA ASN A 91 -6.91 -32.77 -6.83
C ASN A 91 -6.79 -34.28 -6.61
N ILE A 92 -7.45 -34.81 -5.58
CA ILE A 92 -7.39 -36.22 -5.23
C ILE A 92 -8.70 -36.92 -5.58
N GLU A 93 -8.61 -37.94 -6.43
CA GLU A 93 -9.71 -38.81 -6.82
C GLU A 93 -9.51 -40.20 -6.22
N GLN A 94 -10.41 -40.62 -5.35
CA GLN A 94 -10.44 -41.99 -4.83
C GLN A 94 -11.01 -42.94 -5.90
N THR A 95 -10.21 -43.89 -6.38
CA THR A 95 -10.60 -44.83 -7.45
C THR A 95 -11.14 -46.15 -6.90
N GLN A 96 -10.66 -46.62 -5.75
CA GLN A 96 -11.11 -47.86 -5.12
C GLN A 96 -11.15 -47.75 -3.59
N ASN A 97 -12.27 -48.13 -2.98
CA ASN A 97 -12.42 -48.19 -1.53
C ASN A 97 -13.52 -49.19 -1.14
N ARG A 98 -13.26 -50.48 -1.35
CA ARG A 98 -14.20 -51.56 -1.00
C ARG A 98 -13.61 -52.43 0.10
N SER A 99 -14.48 -53.02 0.92
CA SER A 99 -14.08 -53.90 2.01
C SER A 99 -13.35 -55.14 1.50
N GLY A 100 -12.19 -55.46 2.11
CA GLY A 100 -11.31 -56.55 1.67
C GLY A 100 -10.50 -56.27 0.40
N GLU A 101 -10.65 -55.09 -0.21
CA GLU A 101 -9.87 -54.65 -1.37
C GLU A 101 -8.90 -53.52 -0.95
N GLU A 102 -7.89 -53.28 -1.77
CA GLU A 102 -6.96 -52.17 -1.58
C GLU A 102 -7.66 -50.81 -1.70
N LEU A 103 -7.12 -49.83 -0.96
CA LEU A 103 -7.51 -48.44 -1.12
C LEU A 103 -6.61 -47.82 -2.19
N GLU A 104 -7.24 -47.33 -3.26
CA GLU A 104 -6.55 -46.72 -4.39
C GLU A 104 -7.05 -45.29 -4.61
N TYR A 105 -6.12 -44.36 -4.80
CA TYR A 105 -6.43 -43.00 -5.21
C TYR A 105 -5.40 -42.46 -6.20
N VAL A 106 -5.82 -41.43 -6.93
CA VAL A 106 -5.00 -40.67 -7.87
C VAL A 106 -4.96 -39.22 -7.41
N ALA A 107 -3.77 -38.71 -7.14
CA ALA A 107 -3.51 -37.30 -6.89
C ALA A 107 -2.97 -36.62 -8.15
N ILE A 108 -3.62 -35.55 -8.59
CA ILE A 108 -3.21 -34.73 -9.73
C ILE A 108 -2.78 -33.36 -9.18
N PHE A 109 -1.53 -32.97 -9.42
CA PHE A 109 -0.97 -31.71 -8.92
C PHE A 109 0.15 -31.20 -9.82
N ASP A 110 0.43 -29.91 -9.75
CA ASP A 110 1.60 -29.32 -10.39
C ASP A 110 2.79 -29.29 -9.43
N VAL A 111 4.00 -29.45 -9.94
CA VAL A 111 5.24 -29.28 -9.17
C VAL A 111 5.95 -27.98 -9.50
N PHE A 112 6.74 -27.46 -8.57
CA PHE A 112 7.64 -26.35 -8.87
C PHE A 112 8.63 -26.73 -9.99
N PRO A 113 8.87 -25.85 -10.97
CA PRO A 113 9.91 -26.07 -11.96
C PRO A 113 11.29 -25.95 -11.33
N ASP A 114 12.25 -26.69 -11.88
CA ASP A 114 13.66 -26.43 -11.62
C ASP A 114 14.10 -25.20 -12.41
N ILE A 115 14.20 -24.06 -11.73
CA ILE A 115 14.65 -22.80 -12.32
C ILE A 115 16.18 -22.77 -12.30
N VAL A 116 16.80 -22.83 -13.48
CA VAL A 116 18.23 -22.55 -13.65
C VAL A 116 18.41 -21.04 -13.73
N ILE A 117 19.02 -20.45 -12.70
CA ILE A 117 19.31 -19.01 -12.68
C ILE A 117 20.38 -18.73 -13.75
N PRO A 118 20.11 -17.84 -14.73
CA PRO A 118 21.11 -17.49 -15.74
C PRO A 118 22.29 -16.74 -15.11
N GLU A 119 23.43 -16.73 -15.77
CA GLU A 119 24.56 -15.90 -15.34
C GLU A 119 24.16 -14.42 -15.35
N MET A 120 24.24 -13.78 -14.19
CA MET A 120 23.84 -12.36 -13.99
C MET A 120 24.99 -11.39 -14.29
N SER A 121 26.11 -11.87 -14.84
CA SER A 121 27.34 -11.10 -15.08
C SER A 121 27.13 -9.91 -16.03
N ASP A 122 26.14 -9.98 -16.92
CA ASP A 122 25.82 -8.92 -17.88
C ASP A 122 24.85 -7.85 -17.31
N LEU A 123 24.32 -8.06 -16.10
CA LEU A 123 23.39 -7.12 -15.49
C LEU A 123 24.14 -5.89 -14.95
N LYS A 124 24.01 -4.76 -15.66
CA LYS A 124 24.55 -3.48 -15.22
C LYS A 124 23.52 -2.75 -14.37
N ILE A 125 23.90 -2.43 -13.13
CA ILE A 125 23.10 -1.61 -12.22
C ILE A 125 23.77 -0.25 -12.09
N GLU A 126 23.07 0.81 -12.47
CA GLU A 126 23.51 2.17 -12.21
C GLU A 126 23.18 2.54 -10.76
N ARG A 127 24.21 2.89 -9.99
CA ARG A 127 24.05 3.42 -8.65
C ARG A 127 24.30 4.93 -8.68
N PRO A 128 23.25 5.77 -8.67
CA PRO A 128 23.45 7.19 -8.51
C PRO A 128 24.10 7.45 -7.15
N VAL A 129 25.21 8.17 -7.17
CA VAL A 129 25.86 8.68 -5.96
C VAL A 129 25.66 10.19 -5.99
N ALA A 130 25.02 10.70 -4.95
CA ALA A 130 24.87 12.13 -4.71
C ALA A 130 25.61 12.45 -3.42
N GLU A 131 26.35 13.55 -3.44
CA GLU A 131 27.04 14.10 -2.26
C GLU A 131 26.32 15.38 -1.86
N VAL A 132 26.04 15.53 -0.57
CA VAL A 132 25.45 16.76 -0.04
C VAL A 132 26.60 17.74 0.19
N THR A 133 26.56 18.85 -0.53
CA THR A 133 27.57 19.91 -0.44
C THR A 133 27.21 20.95 0.63
N ASP A 134 28.21 21.65 1.17
CA ASP A 134 28.01 22.74 2.12
C ASP A 134 27.12 23.86 1.55
N THR A 135 27.16 24.06 0.22
CA THR A 135 26.29 25.02 -0.49
C THR A 135 24.82 24.63 -0.40
N GLU A 136 24.50 23.34 -0.56
CA GLU A 136 23.12 22.84 -0.45
C GLU A 136 22.61 22.92 0.99
N ILE A 137 23.49 22.66 1.96
CA ILE A 137 23.20 22.87 3.39
C ILE A 137 22.91 24.35 3.64
N GLY A 138 23.76 25.26 3.18
CA GLY A 138 23.56 26.71 3.34
C GLY A 138 22.24 27.18 2.73
N THR A 139 21.93 26.73 1.52
CA THR A 139 20.68 27.04 0.82
C THR A 139 19.46 26.55 1.61
N MET A 140 19.55 25.35 2.17
CA MET A 140 18.47 24.78 2.97
C MET A 140 18.30 25.53 4.30
N LEU A 141 19.40 25.92 4.96
CA LEU A 141 19.35 26.71 6.19
C LEU A 141 18.72 28.09 5.94
N GLU A 142 19.08 28.78 4.85
CA GLU A 142 18.44 30.04 4.47
C GLU A 142 16.94 29.87 4.20
N LYS A 143 16.56 28.79 3.53
CA LYS A 143 15.14 28.46 3.30
C LYS A 143 14.39 28.26 4.62
N LEU A 144 14.98 27.53 5.57
CA LEU A 144 14.39 27.32 6.90
C LEU A 144 14.26 28.62 7.69
N ARG A 145 15.26 29.52 7.59
CA ARG A 145 15.20 30.85 8.21
C ARG A 145 14.08 31.68 7.61
N ASN A 146 13.98 31.72 6.28
CA ASN A 146 12.94 32.45 5.57
C ASN A 146 11.53 31.95 5.87
N GLN A 147 11.35 30.65 6.15
CA GLN A 147 10.06 30.10 6.58
C GLN A 147 9.64 30.55 7.99
N ARG A 148 10.60 30.89 8.85
CA ARG A 148 10.36 31.35 10.23
C ARG A 148 10.52 32.86 10.41
N LYS A 149 10.69 33.62 9.32
CA LYS A 149 10.74 35.07 9.41
C LYS A 149 9.46 35.62 10.04
N THR A 150 9.63 36.57 10.92
CA THR A 150 8.53 37.35 11.50
C THR A 150 8.40 38.67 10.75
N TRP A 151 7.33 39.40 11.00
CA TRP A 151 7.03 40.66 10.32
C TRP A 151 6.88 41.76 11.35
N THR A 152 7.64 42.83 11.20
CA THR A 152 7.60 43.99 12.09
C THR A 152 7.01 45.19 11.35
N LYS A 153 5.96 45.80 11.91
CA LYS A 153 5.32 46.97 11.28
C LYS A 153 6.29 48.15 11.19
N VAL A 154 6.26 48.84 10.06
CA VAL A 154 7.09 50.03 9.79
C VAL A 154 6.28 51.16 9.20
N GLU A 155 6.71 52.40 9.43
CA GLU A 155 6.05 53.62 8.92
C GLU A 155 6.66 54.16 7.62
N ARG A 156 7.65 53.46 7.06
CA ARG A 156 8.26 53.81 5.77
C ARG A 156 7.47 53.23 4.59
N ALA A 157 7.71 53.78 3.40
CA ALA A 157 7.22 53.22 2.15
C ALA A 157 7.70 51.77 1.95
N ALA A 158 6.84 50.96 1.34
CA ALA A 158 7.08 49.55 1.07
C ALA A 158 8.22 49.36 0.07
N ALA A 159 9.13 48.44 0.38
CA ALA A 159 10.23 48.02 -0.47
C ALA A 159 10.04 46.56 -0.91
N ASN A 160 10.81 46.13 -1.91
CA ASN A 160 10.83 44.73 -2.30
C ASN A 160 11.28 43.85 -1.11
N GLY A 161 10.55 42.77 -0.84
CA GLY A 161 10.74 41.90 0.32
C GLY A 161 9.93 42.28 1.57
N ASP A 162 9.28 43.45 1.60
CA ASP A 162 8.33 43.79 2.67
C ASP A 162 6.99 43.08 2.46
N ARG A 163 6.24 42.92 3.55
CA ARG A 163 4.85 42.45 3.54
C ARG A 163 3.92 43.63 3.72
N ILE A 164 3.00 43.78 2.78
CA ILE A 164 1.91 44.73 2.87
C ILE A 164 0.60 43.99 3.16
N GLU A 165 -0.28 44.61 3.93
CA GLU A 165 -1.65 44.14 4.13
C GLU A 165 -2.58 44.98 3.28
N ILE A 166 -3.27 44.37 2.31
CA ILE A 166 -4.06 45.08 1.32
C ILE A 166 -5.49 44.56 1.24
N ASP A 167 -6.41 45.46 0.91
CA ASP A 167 -7.67 45.12 0.27
C ASP A 167 -7.52 45.38 -1.22
N PHE A 168 -8.07 44.52 -2.06
CA PHE A 168 -8.15 44.78 -3.50
C PHE A 168 -9.51 44.41 -4.07
N GLU A 169 -9.92 45.12 -5.10
CA GLU A 169 -11.08 44.82 -5.94
C GLU A 169 -10.72 44.98 -7.41
N GLY A 170 -10.83 43.89 -8.17
CA GLY A 170 -10.48 43.82 -9.58
C GLY A 170 -11.70 43.87 -10.50
N THR A 171 -11.54 44.47 -11.67
CA THR A 171 -12.53 44.40 -12.76
C THR A 171 -11.84 44.16 -14.10
N VAL A 172 -12.53 43.46 -15.00
CA VAL A 172 -12.11 43.25 -16.39
C VAL A 172 -13.20 43.84 -17.27
N ASP A 173 -12.84 44.77 -18.16
CA ASP A 173 -13.80 45.50 -19.01
C ASP A 173 -14.97 46.14 -18.20
N GLY A 174 -14.69 46.58 -16.97
CA GLY A 174 -15.67 47.15 -16.05
C GLY A 174 -16.63 46.13 -15.40
N GLN A 175 -16.42 44.83 -15.57
CA GLN A 175 -17.18 43.77 -14.91
C GLN A 175 -16.36 43.03 -13.85
N PRO A 176 -16.95 42.69 -12.69
CA PRO A 176 -16.30 41.84 -11.69
C PRO A 176 -16.18 40.41 -12.22
N PHE A 177 -15.14 39.69 -11.79
CA PHE A 177 -14.89 38.29 -12.13
C PHE A 177 -14.72 37.43 -10.87
N ASN A 178 -14.71 36.11 -11.00
CA ASN A 178 -14.58 35.25 -9.82
C ASN A 178 -13.18 35.36 -9.17
N GLY A 179 -13.14 35.65 -7.87
CA GLY A 179 -11.90 35.87 -7.12
C GLY A 179 -11.29 37.27 -7.30
N ASN A 180 -12.07 38.23 -7.80
CA ASN A 180 -11.61 39.58 -8.07
C ASN A 180 -11.35 40.44 -6.83
N ALA A 181 -11.95 40.11 -5.68
CA ALA A 181 -11.86 40.93 -4.48
C ALA A 181 -11.47 40.12 -3.24
N ALA A 182 -10.61 40.70 -2.41
CA ALA A 182 -10.22 40.13 -1.13
C ALA A 182 -9.85 41.25 -0.14
N LYS A 183 -9.98 40.96 1.15
CA LYS A 183 -9.70 41.91 2.24
C LYS A 183 -8.68 41.36 3.22
N ASN A 184 -7.89 42.26 3.82
CA ASN A 184 -6.79 41.96 4.74
C ASN A 184 -5.84 40.90 4.20
N VAL A 185 -5.53 40.98 2.91
CA VAL A 185 -4.65 40.03 2.24
C VAL A 185 -3.20 40.41 2.56
N PRO A 186 -2.44 39.50 3.19
CA PRO A 186 -1.02 39.71 3.33
C PRO A 186 -0.30 39.37 2.02
N LEU A 187 0.37 40.36 1.45
CA LEU A 187 1.15 40.21 0.24
C LEU A 187 2.61 40.55 0.52
N GLU A 188 3.51 39.61 0.25
CA GLU A 188 4.95 39.87 0.25
C GLU A 188 5.38 40.34 -1.15
N LEU A 189 5.96 41.53 -1.21
CA LEU A 189 6.44 42.12 -2.46
C LEU A 189 7.68 41.35 -2.96
N GLY A 190 7.64 40.91 -4.21
CA GLY A 190 8.70 40.12 -4.83
C GLY A 190 8.61 38.62 -4.58
N SER A 191 7.52 38.14 -3.95
CA SER A 191 7.29 36.70 -3.75
C SER A 191 6.82 35.99 -5.02
N GLY A 192 6.25 36.73 -5.98
CA GLY A 192 5.67 36.16 -7.19
C GLY A 192 4.41 35.34 -6.92
N SER A 193 3.75 35.60 -5.78
CA SER A 193 2.51 34.93 -5.38
C SER A 193 1.31 35.46 -6.16
N MET A 194 1.41 36.71 -6.66
CA MET A 194 0.40 37.35 -7.50
C MET A 194 0.78 37.33 -8.98
N ILE A 195 -0.15 37.76 -9.84
CA ILE A 195 0.09 37.86 -11.28
C ILE A 195 1.28 38.79 -11.59
N PRO A 196 2.11 38.47 -12.61
CA PRO A 196 3.24 39.31 -12.99
C PRO A 196 2.82 40.77 -13.21
N GLY A 197 3.61 41.71 -12.68
CA GLY A 197 3.33 43.15 -12.74
C GLY A 197 2.41 43.69 -11.63
N PHE A 198 1.78 42.83 -10.82
CA PHE A 198 0.95 43.28 -9.69
C PHE A 198 1.81 43.82 -8.54
N GLU A 199 2.76 43.01 -8.07
CA GLU A 199 3.61 43.35 -6.91
C GLU A 199 4.55 44.53 -7.21
N GLU A 200 5.07 44.62 -8.43
CA GLU A 200 6.00 45.68 -8.86
C GLU A 200 5.38 47.08 -8.76
N GLN A 201 4.08 47.20 -9.05
CA GLN A 201 3.36 48.47 -8.97
C GLN A 201 3.04 48.88 -7.54
N LEU A 202 3.16 47.99 -6.58
CA LEU A 202 2.93 48.25 -5.15
C LEU A 202 4.22 48.58 -4.40
N VAL A 203 5.38 48.53 -5.04
CA VAL A 203 6.62 49.03 -4.46
C VAL A 203 6.53 50.56 -4.30
N GLY A 204 6.86 51.06 -3.11
CA GLY A 204 6.87 52.48 -2.78
C GLY A 204 5.58 53.02 -2.16
N VAL A 205 4.53 52.21 -2.01
CA VAL A 205 3.28 52.62 -1.33
C VAL A 205 3.47 52.65 0.19
N SER A 206 2.72 53.52 0.88
CA SER A 206 2.73 53.63 2.34
C SER A 206 1.40 53.14 2.94
N ALA A 207 1.39 52.90 4.25
CA ALA A 207 0.16 52.54 4.95
C ALA A 207 -0.88 53.67 4.84
N GLY A 208 -2.11 53.32 4.48
CA GLY A 208 -3.21 54.25 4.23
C GLY A 208 -3.35 54.69 2.77
N ASP A 209 -2.42 54.33 1.89
CA ASP A 209 -2.51 54.69 0.47
C ASP A 209 -3.57 53.85 -0.27
N SER A 210 -4.26 54.49 -1.20
CA SER A 210 -5.10 53.83 -2.20
C SER A 210 -4.49 54.01 -3.59
N LYS A 211 -4.37 52.93 -4.36
CA LYS A 211 -3.76 52.93 -5.68
C LYS A 211 -4.54 52.03 -6.63
N MET A 212 -4.85 52.55 -7.81
CA MET A 212 -5.38 51.76 -8.92
C MET A 212 -4.19 51.26 -9.76
N ILE A 213 -4.16 49.97 -10.06
CA ILE A 213 -3.14 49.35 -10.91
C ILE A 213 -3.78 48.58 -12.05
N GLU A 214 -3.10 48.55 -13.20
CA GLU A 214 -3.53 47.81 -14.37
C GLU A 214 -2.57 46.64 -14.63
N VAL A 215 -3.09 45.43 -14.79
CA VAL A 215 -2.31 44.20 -14.93
C VAL A 215 -2.95 43.25 -15.92
N THR A 216 -2.12 42.67 -16.78
CA THR A 216 -2.57 41.69 -17.78
C THR A 216 -2.35 40.27 -17.28
N PHE A 217 -3.41 39.47 -17.30
CA PHE A 217 -3.33 38.05 -16.95
C PHE A 217 -2.53 37.26 -18.00
N PRO A 218 -1.71 36.28 -17.59
CA PRO A 218 -1.06 35.36 -18.51
C PRO A 218 -2.08 34.61 -19.40
N LYS A 219 -1.66 34.20 -20.60
CA LYS A 219 -2.52 33.47 -21.54
C LYS A 219 -2.86 32.05 -21.06
N ASP A 220 -2.01 31.49 -20.22
CA ASP A 220 -2.08 30.18 -19.60
C ASP A 220 -2.68 30.20 -18.18
N TYR A 221 -3.31 31.32 -17.80
CA TYR A 221 -3.94 31.45 -16.49
C TYR A 221 -5.09 30.44 -16.31
N GLY A 222 -5.20 29.84 -15.12
CA GLY A 222 -6.13 28.73 -14.85
C GLY A 222 -7.62 29.07 -15.00
N SER A 223 -7.97 30.36 -15.03
CA SER A 223 -9.33 30.83 -15.33
C SER A 223 -9.43 31.34 -16.77
N ALA A 224 -10.16 30.61 -17.61
CA ALA A 224 -10.41 30.95 -19.01
C ALA A 224 -11.17 32.27 -19.19
N GLU A 225 -11.85 32.77 -18.15
CA GLU A 225 -12.63 34.01 -18.17
C GLU A 225 -11.74 35.26 -18.23
N VAL A 226 -10.56 35.20 -17.59
CA VAL A 226 -9.63 36.33 -17.45
C VAL A 226 -8.29 36.11 -18.16
N ALA A 227 -8.00 34.89 -18.61
CA ALA A 227 -6.75 34.57 -19.31
C ALA A 227 -6.49 35.49 -20.52
N GLY A 228 -5.31 36.14 -20.53
CA GLY A 228 -4.91 37.07 -21.58
C GLY A 228 -5.64 38.42 -21.60
N LYS A 229 -6.53 38.70 -20.64
CA LYS A 229 -7.22 39.99 -20.50
C LYS A 229 -6.50 40.90 -19.54
N THR A 230 -6.75 42.20 -19.67
CA THR A 230 -6.27 43.20 -18.73
C THR A 230 -7.33 43.52 -17.69
N ALA A 231 -6.92 43.61 -16.44
CA ALA A 231 -7.77 43.99 -15.31
C ALA A 231 -7.23 45.23 -14.61
N GLU A 232 -8.16 46.04 -14.13
CA GLU A 232 -7.88 47.15 -13.22
C GLU A 232 -8.18 46.70 -11.80
N PHE A 233 -7.24 46.91 -10.88
CA PHE A 233 -7.37 46.60 -9.48
C PHE A 233 -7.28 47.87 -8.64
N ASP A 234 -8.34 48.15 -7.89
CA ASP A 234 -8.36 49.17 -6.85
C ASP A 234 -7.80 48.56 -5.55
N ILE A 235 -6.67 49.09 -5.08
CA ILE A 235 -5.93 48.54 -3.95
C ILE A 235 -5.90 49.57 -2.82
N THR A 236 -6.21 49.13 -1.60
CA THR A 236 -6.05 49.92 -0.38
C THR A 236 -5.05 49.25 0.53
N VAL A 237 -4.02 49.99 0.95
CA VAL A 237 -2.94 49.48 1.80
C VAL A 237 -3.24 49.81 3.25
N HIS A 238 -3.36 48.80 4.10
CA HIS A 238 -3.61 48.96 5.54
C HIS A 238 -2.33 49.09 6.35
N SER A 239 -1.32 48.27 6.05
CA SER A 239 -0.05 48.30 6.78
C SER A 239 1.12 47.82 5.93
N VAL A 240 2.32 48.28 6.30
CA VAL A 240 3.60 47.83 5.75
C VAL A 240 4.41 47.22 6.90
N SER A 241 4.99 46.05 6.67
CA SER A 241 5.82 45.35 7.63
C SER A 241 7.09 44.84 6.97
N GLU A 242 8.23 44.98 7.62
CA GLU A 242 9.51 44.48 7.12
C GLU A 242 9.83 43.08 7.66
N PRO A 243 10.57 42.25 6.90
CA PRO A 243 10.91 40.90 7.33
C PRO A 243 11.99 40.92 8.41
N ALA A 244 11.73 40.23 9.52
CA ALA A 244 12.70 39.94 10.56
C ALA A 244 13.07 38.45 10.47
N VAL A 245 14.19 38.16 9.79
CA VAL A 245 14.70 36.80 9.63
C VAL A 245 15.47 36.42 10.91
N PRO A 246 15.14 35.30 11.58
CA PRO A 246 15.84 34.89 12.80
C PRO A 246 17.32 34.64 12.53
N GLU A 247 18.17 34.90 13.52
CA GLU A 247 19.58 34.52 13.46
C GLU A 247 19.76 33.00 13.47
N LEU A 248 20.91 32.54 12.99
CA LEU A 248 21.22 31.10 12.86
C LEU A 248 21.97 30.66 14.13
N ASP A 249 21.23 30.57 15.24
CA ASP A 249 21.75 30.30 16.57
C ASP A 249 21.10 29.08 17.24
N ASP A 250 21.47 28.81 18.50
CA ASP A 250 20.92 27.71 19.29
C ASP A 250 19.41 27.87 19.54
N GLU A 251 18.89 29.10 19.57
CA GLU A 251 17.45 29.34 19.73
C GLU A 251 16.69 28.92 18.47
N PHE A 252 17.22 29.24 17.29
CA PHE A 252 16.71 28.77 16.02
C PHE A 252 16.73 27.24 15.93
N ALA A 253 17.83 26.60 16.34
CA ALA A 253 17.94 25.13 16.38
C ALA A 253 16.88 24.50 17.31
N ARG A 254 16.70 25.04 18.52
CA ARG A 254 15.68 24.57 19.48
C ARG A 254 14.26 24.70 18.93
N ALA A 255 13.98 25.71 18.11
CA ALA A 255 12.68 25.87 17.48
C ALA A 255 12.31 24.71 16.53
N PHE A 256 13.31 23.95 16.04
CA PHE A 256 13.14 22.73 15.26
C PHE A 256 13.23 21.45 16.09
N GLY A 257 13.26 21.55 17.42
CA GLY A 257 13.41 20.40 18.32
C GLY A 257 14.84 19.82 18.32
N VAL A 258 15.82 20.61 17.87
CA VAL A 258 17.24 20.24 17.91
C VAL A 258 17.89 20.98 19.08
N GLY A 259 18.22 20.24 20.13
CA GLY A 259 18.91 20.69 21.33
C GLY A 259 19.17 19.50 22.24
N ASP A 260 20.19 19.59 23.09
CA ASP A 260 20.43 18.59 24.15
C ASP A 260 19.24 18.47 25.12
#